data_AF-A0A2N2V1I5-F1
#
_entry.id   AF-A0A2N2V1I5-F1
#
_cell.length_a   1.000
_cell.length_b   1.000
_cell.length_c   1.000
_cell.angle_alpha   90.00
_cell.angle_beta   90.00
_cell.angle_gamma   90.00
#
_symmetry.space_group_name_H-M   'P 1'
#
loop_
_entity.id
_entity.type
_entity.pdbx_description
1 polymer ?
#
loop_
_entity_poly.entity_id
_entity_poly.type
_entity_poly.pdbx_seq_one_letter_code
_entity_poly.pdbx_strand_id
1 'polypeptide(L)' 'MRIPGGAKARIIIRAMLRFVLDTNVVLDLFHWANVDAVPIMAALEAGRIECLVDERTLDELQRVLTYPQLK' A
#
# COMPACT_ATOMS: atom_id res chain seq x y z
N MET A 1 8.96 11.28 -49.98
CA MET A 1 9.50 10.38 -48.93
C MET A 1 8.92 10.84 -47.59
N ARG A 2 7.94 10.11 -47.06
CA ARG A 2 7.19 10.50 -45.86
C ARG A 2 7.93 9.94 -44.63
N ILE A 3 8.52 10.82 -43.84
CA ILE A 3 9.18 10.48 -42.57
C ILE A 3 8.07 10.05 -41.59
N PRO A 4 8.12 8.84 -40.99
CA PRO A 4 7.11 8.44 -40.02
C PRO A 4 7.29 9.31 -38.77
N GLY A 5 6.21 9.97 -38.35
CA GLY A 5 6.19 10.79 -37.14
C GLY A 5 6.66 9.97 -35.94
N GLY A 6 7.81 10.35 -35.39
CA GLY A 6 8.32 9.78 -34.14
C GLY A 6 7.30 9.99 -33.04
N ALA A 7 6.73 8.89 -32.54
CA ALA A 7 5.89 8.92 -31.36
C ALA A 7 6.73 9.49 -30.20
N LYS A 8 6.45 10.73 -29.80
CA LYS A 8 7.07 11.32 -28.62
C LYS A 8 6.66 10.48 -27.42
N ALA A 9 7.62 9.77 -26.83
CA ALA A 9 7.42 9.10 -25.56
C ALA A 9 7.02 10.16 -24.52
N ARG A 10 5.79 10.09 -24.01
CA ARG A 10 5.37 10.90 -22.87
C ARG A 10 5.95 10.27 -21.61
N ILE A 11 6.78 11.02 -20.91
CA ILE A 11 7.12 10.73 -19.51
C ILE A 11 5.86 11.02 -18.70
N ILE A 12 5.28 9.99 -18.09
CA ILE A 12 4.15 10.12 -17.16
C ILE A 12 4.74 10.09 -15.76
N ILE A 13 4.77 11.24 -15.08
CA ILE A 13 5.14 11.29 -13.67
C ILE A 13 3.88 10.93 -12.87
N ARG A 14 3.86 9.74 -12.27
CA ARG A 14 2.79 9.34 -11.32
C ARG A 14 3.20 9.83 -9.93
N ALA A 15 2.37 10.66 -9.31
CA ALA A 15 2.54 11.02 -7.91
C ALA A 15 2.20 9.80 -7.03
N MET A 16 3.15 9.38 -6.20
CA MET A 16 2.97 8.31 -5.22
C MET A 16 2.56 8.94 -3.90
N LEU A 17 1.44 8.50 -3.32
CA LEU A 17 0.99 9.01 -2.03
C LEU A 17 1.64 8.21 -0.89
N ARG A 18 2.01 8.89 0.19
CA ARG A 18 2.67 8.27 1.35
C ARG A 18 1.71 8.24 2.53
N PHE A 19 1.47 7.05 3.07
CA PHE A 19 0.47 6.79 4.09
C PHE A 19 1.14 6.21 5.34
N VAL A 20 0.66 6.59 6.52
CA VAL A 20 0.92 5.89 7.77
C VAL A 20 -0.38 5.22 8.15
N LEU A 21 -0.37 3.89 8.23
CA LEU A 21 -1.57 3.12 8.58
C LEU A 21 -1.59 2.87 10.07
N ASP A 22 -2.77 3.02 10.66
CA ASP A 22 -3.02 2.58 12.03
C ASP A 22 -2.96 1.05 12.12
N THR A 23 -2.53 0.52 13.26
CA THR A 23 -2.47 -0.92 13.54
C THR A 23 -3.81 -1.61 13.22
N ASN A 24 -4.95 -0.99 13.53
CA ASN A 24 -6.26 -1.59 13.24
C ASN A 24 -6.50 -1.77 11.74
N VAL A 25 -6.11 -0.79 10.92
CA VAL A 25 -6.24 -0.87 9.46
C VAL A 25 -5.34 -1.97 8.90
N VAL A 26 -4.15 -2.15 9.47
CA VAL A 26 -3.24 -3.24 9.08
C VAL A 26 -3.83 -4.60 9.45
N LEU A 27 -4.44 -4.73 10.63
CA LEU A 27 -5.14 -5.96 11.03
C LEU A 27 -6.38 -6.22 10.17
N ASP A 28 -7.14 -5.20 9.78
CA ASP A 28 -8.24 -5.30 8.82
C ASP A 28 -7.79 -5.85 7.47
N LEU A 29 -6.62 -5.41 6.99
CA LEU A 29 -6.03 -5.87 5.73
C LEU A 29 -5.55 -7.32 5.78
N PHE A 30 -4.81 -7.71 6.83
CA PHE A 30 -4.07 -8.98 6.86
C PHE A 30 -4.70 -10.08 7.71
N HIS A 31 -5.48 -9.73 8.73
CA HIS A 31 -6.05 -10.69 9.67
C HIS A 31 -7.56 -10.88 9.45
N TRP A 32 -8.34 -9.80 9.32
CA TRP A 32 -9.80 -9.90 9.17
C TRP A 32 -10.29 -9.93 7.72
N ALA A 33 -9.42 -9.65 6.75
CA ALA A 33 -9.75 -9.56 5.33
C ALA A 33 -10.97 -8.65 5.07
N ASN A 34 -10.98 -7.50 5.74
CA ASN A 34 -12.08 -6.55 5.68
C ASN A 34 -12.26 -6.01 4.24
N VAL A 35 -13.49 -6.11 3.72
CA VAL A 35 -13.84 -5.66 2.37
C VAL A 35 -13.65 -4.15 2.17
N ASP A 36 -13.76 -3.38 3.25
CA ASP A 36 -13.58 -1.92 3.22
C ASP A 36 -12.10 -1.53 3.01
N ALA A 37 -11.18 -2.44 3.30
CA ALA A 37 -9.74 -2.24 3.13
C ALA A 37 -9.23 -2.68 1.73
N VAL A 38 -10.05 -3.37 0.93
CA VAL A 38 -9.72 -3.81 -0.44
C VAL A 38 -9.21 -2.67 -1.34
N PRO A 39 -9.79 -1.44 -1.31
CA PRO A 39 -9.28 -0.34 -2.11
C PRO A 39 -7.85 0.08 -1.75
N ILE A 40 -7.46 -0.06 -0.47
CA ILE A 40 -6.10 0.24 0.01
C ILE A 40 -5.13 -0.80 -0.55
N MET A 41 -5.49 -2.09 -0.46
CA MET A 41 -4.68 -3.18 -1.02
C MET A 41 -4.47 -3.00 -2.54
N ALA A 42 -5.54 -2.71 -3.28
CA ALA A 42 -5.48 -2.47 -4.72
C ALA A 42 -4.67 -1.21 -5.08
N ALA A 43 -4.58 -0.21 -4.19
CA ALA A 43 -3.75 0.96 -4.38
C ALA A 43 -2.26 0.67 -4.11
N LEU A 44 -1.96 -0.17 -3.12
CA LEU A 44 -0.61 -0.68 -2.82
C LEU A 44 -0.08 -1.51 -3.99
N GLU A 45 -0.85 -2.48 -4.46
CA GLU A 45 -0.49 -3.34 -5.60
C GLU A 45 -0.27 -2.55 -6.89
N ALA A 46 -1.05 -1.49 -7.10
CA ALA A 46 -0.90 -0.59 -8.25
C ALA A 46 0.28 0.40 -8.13
N GLY A 47 1.03 0.36 -7.03
CA GLY A 47 2.14 1.29 -6.75
C GLY A 47 1.68 2.75 -6.64
N ARG A 48 0.41 2.99 -6.28
CA ARG A 48 -0.16 4.34 -6.13
C ARG A 48 0.08 4.90 -4.74
N ILE A 49 0.22 4.02 -3.75
CA ILE A 49 0.50 4.38 -2.36
C ILE A 49 1.70 3.60 -1.82
N GLU A 50 2.42 4.22 -0.91
CA GLU A 50 3.50 3.63 -0.13
C GLU A 50 3.15 3.77 1.35
N CYS A 51 3.20 2.66 2.08
CA CYS A 51 2.99 2.66 3.52
C CYS A 51 4.32 2.81 4.24
N LEU A 52 4.37 3.77 5.16
CA LEU A 52 5.51 4.04 6.01
C LEU A 52 5.21 3.52 7.42
N VAL A 53 6.21 2.91 8.03
CA VAL A 53 6.18 2.47 9.42
C VAL A 53 7.57 2.68 10.01
N ASP A 54 7.65 2.99 11.30
CA ASP A 54 8.91 2.98 12.02
C ASP A 54 9.17 1.59 12.63
N GLU A 55 10.43 1.28 12.91
CA GLU A 55 10.83 -0.03 13.43
C GLU A 55 10.15 -0.38 14.77
N ARG A 56 9.93 0.61 15.65
CA ARG A 56 9.29 0.37 16.96
C ARG A 56 7.82 0.03 16.83
N THR A 57 7.11 0.72 15.94
CA THR A 57 5.70 0.46 15.63
C THR A 57 5.54 -0.90 14.97
N LEU A 58 6.48 -1.31 14.10
CA LEU A 58 6.48 -2.63 13.49
C LEU A 58 6.72 -3.74 14.52
N ASP A 59 7.67 -3.57 15.43
CA ASP A 59 7.94 -4.50 16.53
C ASP A 59 6.71 -4.67 17.44
N GLU A 60 6.00 -3.58 17.74
CA GLU A 60 4.77 -3.63 18.54
C GLU A 60 3.66 -4.36 17.79
N LEU A 61 3.47 -4.10 16.49
CA LEU A 61 2.51 -4.83 15.66
C LEU A 61 2.79 -6.34 15.65
N GLN A 62 4.07 -6.74 15.53
CA GLN A 62 4.45 -8.16 15.60
C GLN A 62 4.06 -8.79 16.95
N ARG A 63 4.20 -8.07 18.06
CA ARG A 63 3.74 -8.53 19.38
C ARG A 63 2.23 -8.65 19.44
N VAL A 64 1.51 -7.63 18.97
CA VAL A 64 0.04 -7.63 18.92
C VAL A 64 -0.47 -8.85 18.14
N LEU A 65 0.14 -9.19 17.00
CA LEU A 65 -0.20 -10.38 16.21
C LEU A 65 -0.03 -11.72 16.95
N THR A 66 0.73 -11.77 18.04
CA THR A 66 0.85 -12.98 18.88
C THR A 66 -0.24 -13.11 19.94
N TYR A 67 -1.05 -12.06 20.13
CA TYR A 67 -2.07 -12.04 21.17
C TYR A 67 -3.17 -13.06 20.90
N PRO A 68 -3.62 -13.81 21.92
CA PRO A 68 -4.63 -14.85 21.76
C PRO A 68 -6.00 -14.31 21.32
N GLN A 69 -6.26 -13.01 21.47
CA GLN A 69 -7.48 -12.36 20.98
C GLN A 69 -7.52 -12.24 19.45
N LEU A 70 -6.37 -12.41 18.77
CA LEU A 70 -6.22 -12.44 17.32
C LEU A 70 -6.01 -13.87 16.78
N LYS A 71 -6.47 -14.90 17.51
CA LYS A 71 -6.47 -16.30 17.06
C LYS A 71 -7.86 -16.78 16.70
#